data_AF-A0A0U5GFG8-F1
#
_entry.id   AF-A0A0U5GFG8-F1
#
_cell.length_a   1.000
_cell.length_b   1.000
_cell.length_c   1.000
_cell.angle_alpha   90.00
_cell.angle_beta   90.00
_cell.angle_gamma   90.00
#
_symmetry.space_group_name_H-M   'P 1'
#
loop_
_entity.id
_entity.type
_entity.pdbx_description
1 polymer ?
#
loop_
_entity_poly.entity_id
_entity_poly.type
_entity_poly.pdbx_seq_one_letter_code
_entity_poly.pdbx_strand_id
1 'polypeptide(L)'
;MPFAQLVIGPPGAGKSTYCNGMHQFLGAIGRKCSIVNLDPANDKTSYPCALDVRDLVTLEEIMSEDQLGPNGGVLFALEELEENFDFLEEGLKALEDDYVIFDCPGQVEIFTHHLSLRNIFFKLQKLGYRYCT
;
A
#
# COMPACT_ATOMS: atom_id res chain seq x y z
N MET A 1 18.60 -6.99 4.14
CA MET A 1 17.70 -7.57 3.12
C MET A 1 16.29 -7.47 3.68
N PRO A 2 15.48 -6.52 3.21
CA PRO A 2 14.18 -6.25 3.82
C PRO A 2 13.14 -7.30 3.41
N PHE A 3 12.24 -7.61 4.34
CA PHE A 3 11.10 -8.50 4.10
C PHE A 3 9.82 -7.68 4.15
N ALA A 4 8.90 -8.01 3.25
CA ALA A 4 7.60 -7.38 3.20
C ALA A 4 6.47 -8.40 3.10
N GLN A 5 5.31 -8.02 3.60
CA GLN A 5 4.05 -8.75 3.43
C GLN A 5 3.12 -7.98 2.50
N LEU A 6 2.57 -8.65 1.50
CA LEU A 6 1.54 -8.08 0.64
C LEU A 6 0.17 -8.58 1.10
N VAL A 7 -0.64 -7.71 1.70
CA VAL A 7 -1.97 -8.07 2.21
C VAL A 7 -3.00 -7.83 1.11
N ILE A 8 -3.41 -8.89 0.44
CA ILE A 8 -4.30 -8.85 -0.73
C ILE A 8 -5.60 -9.61 -0.42
N GLY A 9 -6.72 -9.08 -0.90
CA GLY A 9 -8.04 -9.68 -0.70
C GLY A 9 -9.18 -8.74 -1.11
N PRO A 10 -10.37 -9.29 -1.41
CA PRO A 10 -11.50 -8.50 -1.90
C PRO A 10 -11.97 -7.45 -0.86
N PRO A 11 -12.84 -6.51 -1.25
CA PRO A 11 -13.41 -5.53 -0.32
C PRO A 11 -14.15 -6.27 0.81
N GLY A 12 -13.98 -5.82 2.06
CA GLY A 12 -14.58 -6.46 3.22
C GLY A 12 -13.89 -7.73 3.73
N ALA A 13 -12.81 -8.21 3.10
CA ALA A 13 -12.06 -9.39 3.58
C ALA A 13 -11.26 -9.17 4.88
N GLY A 14 -11.20 -7.93 5.39
CA GLY A 14 -10.53 -7.59 6.64
C GLY A 14 -9.04 -7.27 6.53
N LYS A 15 -8.53 -6.88 5.35
CA LYS A 15 -7.11 -6.54 5.11
C LYS A 15 -6.55 -5.54 6.13
N SER A 16 -7.15 -4.36 6.26
CA SER A 16 -6.70 -3.34 7.22
C SER A 16 -6.80 -3.79 8.68
N THR A 17 -7.78 -4.66 9.00
CA THR A 17 -7.89 -5.27 10.33
C THR A 17 -6.75 -6.24 10.57
N TYR A 18 -6.38 -7.04 9.57
CA TYR A 18 -5.23 -7.92 9.61
C TYR A 18 -3.93 -7.14 9.77
N CYS A 19 -3.72 -6.06 9.00
CA CYS A 19 -2.55 -5.19 9.12
C CYS A 19 -2.38 -4.66 10.54
N ASN A 20 -3.46 -4.14 11.14
CA ASN A 20 -3.45 -3.67 12.53
C ASN A 20 -3.10 -4.80 13.53
N GLY A 21 -3.77 -5.95 13.41
CA GLY A 21 -3.53 -7.09 14.29
C GLY A 21 -2.09 -7.63 14.17
N MET A 22 -1.55 -7.69 12.95
CA MET A 22 -0.18 -8.12 12.70
C MET A 22 0.83 -7.13 13.27
N HIS A 23 0.58 -5.82 13.13
CA HIS A 23 1.44 -4.80 13.74
C HIS A 23 1.47 -4.90 15.27
N GLN A 24 0.31 -5.11 15.90
CA GLN A 24 0.23 -5.34 17.34
C GLN A 24 0.95 -6.63 17.76
N PHE A 25 0.76 -7.72 17.02
CA PHE A 25 1.38 -9.01 17.31
C PHE A 25 2.90 -8.96 17.17
N LEU A 26 3.42 -8.43 16.06
CA LEU A 26 4.86 -8.29 15.82
C LEU A 26 5.50 -7.39 16.87
N GLY A 27 4.86 -6.27 17.19
CA GLY A 27 5.30 -5.39 18.28
C GLY A 27 5.35 -6.11 19.64
N ALA A 28 4.34 -6.92 19.96
CA ALA A 28 4.28 -7.68 21.21
C ALA A 28 5.39 -8.73 21.34
N ILE A 29 5.88 -9.30 20.23
CA ILE A 29 7.01 -10.24 20.23
C ILE A 29 8.37 -9.54 20.05
N GLY A 30 8.41 -8.21 20.09
CA GLY A 30 9.64 -7.41 19.98
C GLY A 30 10.19 -7.27 18.57
N ARG A 31 9.38 -7.52 17.54
CA ARG A 31 9.74 -7.32 16.13
C ARG A 31 9.18 -6.01 15.62
N LYS A 32 10.05 -5.10 15.18
CA LYS A 32 9.64 -3.85 14.56
C LYS A 32 8.96 -4.12 13.22
N CYS A 33 7.86 -3.41 12.98
CA CYS A 33 7.15 -3.46 11.72
C CYS A 33 6.49 -2.12 11.43
N SER A 34 6.41 -1.80 10.15
CA SER A 34 5.82 -0.57 9.64
C SER A 34 4.75 -0.92 8.62
N ILE A 35 3.59 -0.26 8.69
CA ILE A 35 2.51 -0.47 7.72
C ILE A 35 2.56 0.63 6.67
N VAL A 36 2.51 0.23 5.40
CA VAL A 36 2.37 1.10 4.24
C VAL A 36 0.97 0.94 3.68
N ASN A 37 0.20 2.02 3.63
CA ASN A 37 -1.12 2.04 3.00
C ASN A 37 -0.98 2.34 1.51
N LEU A 38 -1.40 1.39 0.67
CA LEU A 38 -1.50 1.56 -0.79
C LEU A 38 -2.96 1.70 -1.26
N ASP A 39 -3.94 1.67 -0.35
CA ASP A 39 -5.35 1.85 -0.67
C ASP A 39 -5.77 3.33 -0.49
N PRO A 40 -5.93 4.10 -1.57
CA PRO A 40 -6.37 5.49 -1.49
C PRO A 40 -7.81 5.63 -1.01
N ALA A 41 -8.63 4.57 -1.06
CA ALA A 41 -10.01 4.57 -0.58
C ALA A 41 -10.13 4.26 0.93
N ASN A 42 -9.01 4.11 1.64
CA ASN A 42 -8.99 3.80 3.07
C ASN A 42 -8.95 5.08 3.93
N ASP A 43 -10.09 5.77 4.04
CA ASP A 43 -10.19 7.09 4.70
C ASP A 43 -9.71 7.12 6.15
N LYS A 44 -9.82 6.00 6.88
CA LYS A 44 -9.47 5.90 8.31
C LYS A 44 -8.69 4.62 8.60
N THR A 45 -7.37 4.73 8.51
CA THR A 45 -6.47 3.68 8.99
C THR A 45 -6.63 3.51 10.50
N SER A 46 -6.72 2.27 10.97
CA SER A 46 -6.88 1.93 12.40
C SER A 46 -5.54 1.60 13.08
N TYR A 47 -4.44 1.89 12.39
CA TYR A 47 -3.08 1.53 12.74
C TYR A 47 -2.12 2.70 12.49
N PRO A 48 -0.93 2.73 13.13
CA PRO A 48 0.11 3.69 12.78
C PRO A 48 0.58 3.45 11.34
N CYS A 49 0.23 4.35 10.43
CA CYS A 49 0.63 4.29 9.04
C CYS A 49 1.99 4.97 8.88
N ALA A 50 2.99 4.23 8.40
CA ALA A 50 4.34 4.73 8.20
C ALA A 50 4.49 5.49 6.88
N LEU A 51 3.81 5.03 5.83
CA LEU A 51 3.68 5.69 4.53
C LEU A 51 2.26 5.51 4.02
N ASP A 52 1.71 6.55 3.40
CA ASP A 52 0.35 6.54 2.89
C ASP A 52 0.32 7.09 1.47
N VAL A 53 -0.27 6.33 0.54
CA VAL A 53 -0.47 6.80 -0.85
C VAL A 53 -1.30 8.08 -0.90
N ARG A 54 -2.14 8.31 0.11
CA ARG A 54 -2.98 9.51 0.21
C ARG A 54 -2.19 10.80 0.45
N ASP A 55 -0.93 10.69 0.90
CA ASP A 55 -0.03 11.84 1.03
C ASP A 55 0.54 12.28 -0.33
N LEU A 56 0.49 11.40 -1.34
CA LEU A 56 0.84 11.71 -2.73
C LEU A 56 -0.37 12.29 -3.48
N VAL A 57 -1.51 11.60 -3.39
CA VAL A 57 -2.74 12.00 -4.07
C VAL A 57 -3.98 11.44 -3.36
N THR A 58 -5.02 12.27 -3.19
CA THR A 58 -6.28 11.82 -2.56
C THR A 58 -7.32 11.39 -3.59
N LEU A 59 -8.17 10.44 -3.20
CA LEU A 59 -9.22 9.93 -4.09
C LEU A 59 -10.23 11.02 -4.46
N GLU A 60 -10.55 11.91 -3.52
CA GLU A 60 -11.45 13.04 -3.72
C GLU A 60 -10.93 14.02 -4.77
N GLU A 61 -9.64 14.37 -4.72
CA GLU A 61 -9.00 15.25 -5.71
C GLU A 61 -9.11 14.65 -7.11
N ILE A 62 -8.70 13.39 -7.28
CA ILE A 62 -8.76 12.68 -8.57
C ILE A 62 -10.19 12.63 -9.12
N MET A 63 -11.16 12.24 -8.29
CA MET A 63 -12.55 12.14 -8.72
C MET A 63 -13.12 13.50 -9.14
N SER A 64 -12.67 14.58 -8.50
CA SER A 64 -13.13 15.94 -8.80
C SER A 64 -12.48 16.54 -10.06
N GLU A 65 -11.20 16.28 -10.28
CA GLU A 65 -10.42 16.86 -11.39
C GLU A 65 -10.65 16.10 -12.70
N ASP A 66 -10.65 14.76 -12.64
CA ASP A 66 -10.73 13.89 -13.82
C ASP A 66 -12.13 13.33 -14.12
N GLN A 67 -13.14 13.72 -13.33
CA GLN A 67 -14.52 13.23 -13.43
C GLN A 67 -14.62 11.70 -13.35
N LEU A 68 -13.71 11.09 -12.59
CA LEU A 68 -13.65 9.63 -12.41
C LEU A 68 -14.61 9.16 -11.32
N GLY A 69 -15.12 7.93 -11.48
CA GLY A 69 -15.78 7.23 -10.39
C GLY A 69 -14.76 6.63 -9.41
N PRO A 70 -15.20 6.12 -8.23
CA PRO A 70 -14.30 5.62 -7.19
C PRO A 70 -13.27 4.61 -7.69
N ASN A 71 -13.67 3.62 -8.48
CA ASN A 71 -12.73 2.62 -9.01
C ASN A 71 -11.70 3.21 -9.99
N GLY A 72 -12.10 4.20 -10.79
CA GLY A 72 -11.19 4.92 -11.68
C GLY A 72 -10.20 5.77 -10.90
N GLY A 73 -10.66 6.42 -9.82
CA GLY A 73 -9.79 7.20 -8.96
C GLY A 73 -8.75 6.34 -8.22
N VAL A 74 -9.12 5.15 -7.74
CA VAL A 74 -8.14 4.22 -7.14
C VAL A 74 -7.09 3.80 -8.16
N LEU A 75 -7.50 3.54 -9.41
CA LEU A 75 -6.57 3.16 -10.48
C LEU A 75 -5.55 4.27 -10.76
N PHE A 76 -6.05 5.48 -10.94
CA PHE A 76 -5.25 6.66 -11.20
C PHE A 76 -4.26 6.94 -10.06
N ALA A 77 -4.68 6.79 -8.79
CA ALA A 77 -3.77 6.95 -7.65
C ALA A 77 -2.59 5.94 -7.69
N LEU A 78 -2.82 4.72 -8.19
CA LEU A 78 -1.75 3.74 -8.36
C LEU A 78 -0.84 4.05 -9.56
N GLU A 79 -1.38 4.66 -10.62
CA GLU A 79 -0.59 5.17 -11.75
C GLU A 79 0.31 6.30 -11.27
N GLU A 80 -0.23 7.27 -10.54
CA GLU A 80 0.54 8.36 -9.93
C GLU A 80 1.64 7.85 -9.00
N LEU A 81 1.33 6.85 -8.16
CA LEU A 81 2.33 6.21 -7.31
C LEU A 81 3.40 5.46 -8.13
N GLU A 82 3.03 4.84 -9.24
CA GLU A 82 3.99 4.18 -10.12
C GLU A 82 4.91 5.20 -10.81
N GLU A 83 4.38 6.32 -11.29
CA GLU A 83 5.14 7.40 -11.93
C GLU A 83 6.06 8.09 -10.92
N ASN A 84 5.54 8.39 -9.73
CA ASN A 84 6.26 9.02 -8.63
C ASN A 84 6.84 8.00 -7.64
N PHE A 85 7.35 6.87 -8.14
CA PHE A 85 7.83 5.76 -7.30
C PHE A 85 8.94 6.16 -6.31
N ASP A 86 9.67 7.24 -6.59
CA ASP A 86 10.69 7.81 -5.69
C ASP A 86 10.09 8.17 -4.31
N PHE A 87 8.83 8.60 -4.24
CA PHE A 87 8.12 8.83 -2.97
C PHE A 87 8.10 7.57 -2.10
N LEU A 88 7.72 6.44 -2.69
CA LEU A 88 7.66 5.16 -1.99
C LEU A 88 9.08 4.66 -1.66
N GLU A 89 10.02 4.80 -2.58
CA GLU A 89 11.40 4.37 -2.36
C GLU A 89 12.09 5.13 -1.21
N GLU A 90 11.97 6.46 -1.19
CA GLU A 90 12.54 7.31 -0.14
C GLU A 90 11.87 7.06 1.21
N GLY A 91 10.54 6.96 1.21
CA GLY A 91 9.77 6.60 2.40
C GLY A 91 10.22 5.26 2.98
N LEU A 92 10.40 4.24 2.13
CA LEU A 92 10.82 2.91 2.56
C LEU A 92 12.27 2.89 3.07
N LYS A 93 13.17 3.71 2.52
CA LYS A 93 14.56 3.84 3.03
C LYS A 93 14.58 4.37 4.46
N ALA A 94 13.63 5.26 4.82
CA ALA A 94 13.52 5.81 6.16
C ALA A 94 13.05 4.79 7.21
N LEU A 95 12.51 3.64 6.78
CA LEU A 95 12.05 2.56 7.68
C LEU A 95 13.16 1.57 8.07
N GLU A 96 14.38 1.77 7.57
CA GLU A 96 15.57 0.96 7.89
C GLU A 96 15.33 -0.57 7.72
N ASP A 97 15.37 -1.32 8.81
CA ASP A 97 15.28 -2.79 8.87
C ASP A 97 13.90 -3.31 9.30
N ASP A 98 12.88 -2.45 9.33
CA ASP A 98 11.52 -2.83 9.71
C ASP A 98 10.93 -3.91 8.80
N TYR A 99 10.10 -4.77 9.38
CA TYR A 99 9.23 -5.64 8.59
C TYR A 99 8.08 -4.83 8.00
N VAL A 100 7.97 -4.77 6.68
CA VAL A 100 6.98 -3.89 6.03
C VAL A 100 5.70 -4.65 5.71
N ILE A 101 4.55 -4.09 6.07
CA ILE A 101 3.24 -4.67 5.74
C ILE A 101 2.55 -3.71 4.77
N PHE A 102 2.24 -4.15 3.56
CA PHE A 102 1.52 -3.36 2.57
C PHE A 102 0.03 -3.69 2.63
N ASP A 103 -0.79 -2.72 3.08
CA ASP A 103 -2.24 -2.79 2.95
C ASP A 103 -2.63 -2.39 1.52
N CYS A 104 -3.03 -3.37 0.71
CA CYS A 104 -3.29 -3.16 -0.72
C CYS A 104 -4.76 -2.80 -0.97
N PRO A 105 -5.07 -2.12 -2.09
CA PRO A 105 -6.44 -1.88 -2.53
C PRO A 105 -7.29 -3.16 -2.55
N GLY A 106 -8.58 -3.04 -2.22
CA GLY A 106 -9.50 -4.17 -2.18
C GLY A 106 -10.11 -4.58 -3.52
N GLN A 107 -10.09 -3.70 -4.51
CA GLN A 107 -10.82 -3.83 -5.77
C GLN A 107 -10.13 -4.88 -6.64
N VAL A 108 -10.85 -5.95 -6.99
CA VAL A 108 -10.30 -7.11 -7.69
C VAL A 108 -9.82 -6.72 -9.09
N GLU A 109 -10.50 -5.76 -9.71
CA GLU A 109 -10.26 -5.25 -11.05
C GLU A 109 -8.84 -4.67 -11.20
N ILE A 110 -8.27 -4.13 -10.12
CA ILE A 110 -6.90 -3.59 -10.09
C ILE A 110 -5.87 -4.69 -10.29
N PHE A 111 -6.13 -5.89 -9.77
CA PHE A 111 -5.23 -7.03 -9.89
C PHE A 111 -5.38 -7.77 -11.22
N THR A 112 -6.53 -7.66 -11.89
CA THR A 112 -6.83 -8.41 -13.11
C THR A 112 -6.66 -7.60 -14.40
N HIS A 113 -6.96 -6.30 -14.37
CA HIS A 113 -7.04 -5.47 -15.58
C HIS A 113 -6.00 -4.36 -15.65
N HIS A 114 -5.16 -4.19 -14.62
CA HIS A 114 -4.14 -3.16 -14.60
C HIS A 114 -2.75 -3.64 -14.18
N LEU A 115 -1.71 -2.98 -14.71
CA LEU A 115 -0.33 -3.38 -14.48
C LEU A 115 0.35 -2.59 -13.36
N SER A 116 -0.17 -1.43 -12.95
CA SER A 116 0.57 -0.55 -12.04
C SER A 116 0.91 -1.19 -10.71
N LEU A 117 -0.03 -1.87 -10.06
CA LEU A 117 0.26 -2.55 -8.80
C LEU A 117 1.35 -3.65 -8.98
N ARG A 118 1.30 -4.39 -10.10
CA ARG A 118 2.32 -5.37 -10.44
C ARG A 118 3.68 -4.71 -10.70
N ASN A 119 3.70 -3.57 -11.39
CA ASN A 119 4.93 -2.85 -11.70
C ASN A 119 5.55 -2.24 -10.43
N ILE A 120 4.75 -1.69 -9.52
CA ILE A 120 5.17 -1.23 -8.19
C ILE A 120 5.85 -2.39 -7.43
N PHE A 121 5.21 -3.56 -7.35
CA PHE A 121 5.80 -4.73 -6.71
C PHE A 121 7.07 -5.23 -7.41
N PHE A 122 7.16 -5.10 -8.73
CA PHE A 122 8.38 -5.44 -9.46
C PHE A 122 9.52 -4.45 -9.17
N LYS A 123 9.23 -3.15 -9.09
CA LYS A 123 10.21 -2.11 -8.70
C LYS A 123 10.70 -2.34 -7.26
N LEU A 124 9.79 -2.61 -6.31
CA LEU A 124 10.13 -2.98 -4.94
C LEU A 124 11.02 -4.24 -4.87
N GLN A 125 10.79 -5.23 -5.73
CA GLN A 125 11.62 -6.44 -5.77
C GLN A 125 13.04 -6.12 -6.26
N LYS A 126 13.19 -5.19 -7.22
CA LYS A 126 14.50 -4.69 -7.66
C LYS A 126 15.25 -3.93 -6.57
N LEU A 127 14.53 -3.29 -5.64
CA LEU A 127 15.12 -2.70 -4.42
C LEU A 127 15.56 -3.75 -3.39
N GLY A 128 15.33 -5.04 -3.64
CA GLY A 128 15.78 -6.15 -2.81
C GLY A 128 14.77 -6.63 -1.76
N TYR A 129 13.52 -6.15 -1.82
CA TYR A 129 12.44 -6.66 -0.97
C TYR A 129 12.07 -8.10 -1.35
N ARG A 130 11.89 -8.94 -0.32
CA ARG A 130 11.34 -10.29 -0.45
C ARG A 130 9.94 -10.35 0.12
N TYR A 131 9.00 -10.88 -0.66
CA TYR A 131 7.60 -10.94 -0.27
C TYR A 131 7.23 -12.26 0.42
N CYS A 132 6.39 -12.12 1.42
CA CYS A 132 5.48 -13.16 1.86
C CYS A 132 4.07 -12.73 1.45
N THR A 133 3.31 -13.64 0.86
CA THR A 133 1.88 -13.47 0.56
C THR A 133 1.07 -14.26 1.57
#